data_AF-A0A8C0ZIR9-F1
#
_entry.id   AF-A0A8C0ZIR9-F1
#
_cell.length_a   1.000
_cell.length_b   1.000
_cell.length_c   1.000
_cell.angle_alpha   90.00
_cell.angle_beta   90.00
_cell.angle_gamma   90.00
#
_symmetry.space_group_name_H-M   'P 1'
#
loop_
_entity.id
_entity.type
_entity.pdbx_description
1 polymer ?
#
loop_
_entity_poly.entity_id
_entity_poly.type
_entity_poly.pdbx_seq_one_letter_code
_entity_poly.pdbx_strand_id
1 'polypeptide(L)' 'MPEGPSVRKFQLLTSPFVGQVVAKVGGSSQKLNVNDLNALRLQDSQVSCATVEFTDP' A
#
# COMPACT_ATOMS: atom_id res chain seq x y z
N MET A 1 0.65 22.09 -14.26
CA MET A 1 0.61 20.62 -14.37
C MET A 1 -0.60 20.17 -13.56
N PRO A 2 -1.59 19.48 -14.13
CA PRO A 2 -2.66 18.93 -13.31
C PRO A 2 -2.00 17.90 -12.39
N GLU A 3 -2.20 18.04 -11.09
CA GLU A 3 -1.65 17.10 -10.12
C GLU A 3 -2.09 15.69 -10.51
N GLY A 4 -1.12 14.79 -10.73
CA GLY A 4 -1.40 13.39 -11.00
C GLY A 4 -2.24 12.79 -9.88
N PRO A 5 -2.90 11.63 -10.08
CA PRO A 5 -3.71 11.01 -9.05
C PRO A 5 -2.87 10.86 -7.77
N SER A 6 -3.23 11.65 -6.76
CA SER A 6 -2.52 11.63 -5.48
C SER A 6 -2.60 10.23 -4.88
N VAL A 7 -1.49 9.75 -4.33
CA VAL A 7 -1.41 8.48 -3.60
C VAL A 7 -2.46 8.41 -2.48
N ARG A 8 -2.91 9.58 -1.99
CA ARG A 8 -4.02 9.72 -1.04
C ARG A 8 -5.34 9.08 -1.52
N LYS A 9 -5.62 9.07 -2.83
CA LYS A 9 -6.82 8.41 -3.36
C LYS A 9 -6.77 6.89 -3.18
N PHE A 10 -5.61 6.28 -3.38
CA PHE A 10 -5.43 4.84 -3.16
C PHE A 10 -5.55 4.49 -1.67
N GLN A 11 -5.00 5.34 -0.79
CA GLN A 11 -5.16 5.17 0.65
C GLN A 11 -6.64 5.16 1.11
N LEU A 12 -7.48 6.01 0.51
CA LEU A 12 -8.91 6.02 0.82
C LEU A 12 -9.62 4.74 0.36
N LEU A 13 -9.14 4.11 -0.70
CA LEU A 13 -9.69 2.83 -1.20
C LEU A 13 -9.21 1.64 -0.37
N THR A 14 -8.01 1.71 0.21
CA THR A 14 -7.44 0.61 1.01
C THR A 14 -7.84 0.66 2.48
N SER A 15 -8.12 1.84 3.03
CA SER A 15 -8.43 2.01 4.46
C SER A 15 -9.58 1.15 4.99
N PRO A 16 -10.68 0.87 4.24
CA PRO A 16 -11.77 0.03 4.75
C PRO A 16 -11.37 -1.43 5.02
N PHE A 17 -10.25 -1.89 4.44
CA PHE A 17 -9.76 -3.25 4.61
C PHE A 17 -8.82 -3.40 5.80
N VAL A 18 -8.39 -2.30 6.44
CA VAL A 18 -7.56 -2.36 7.64
C VAL A 18 -8.33 -3.08 8.76
N GLY A 19 -7.66 -4.01 9.44
CA GLY A 19 -8.26 -4.91 10.41
C GLY A 19 -8.98 -6.12 9.81
N GLN A 20 -9.09 -6.26 8.49
CA GLN A 20 -9.67 -7.44 7.85
C GLN A 20 -8.62 -8.52 7.58
N VAL A 21 -9.08 -9.78 7.52
CA VAL A 21 -8.24 -10.94 7.22
C VAL A 21 -8.28 -11.23 5.72
N VAL A 22 -7.11 -11.47 5.12
CA VAL A 22 -6.96 -11.80 3.71
C VAL A 22 -7.50 -13.20 3.45
N ALA A 23 -8.59 -13.28 2.68
CA ALA A 23 -9.20 -14.55 2.30
C ALA A 23 -8.53 -15.22 1.09
N LYS A 24 -8.03 -14.40 0.14
CA LYS A 24 -7.42 -14.86 -1.11
C LYS A 24 -6.52 -13.79 -1.70
N VAL A 25 -5.50 -14.23 -2.43
CA VAL A 25 -4.57 -13.38 -3.20
C VAL A 25 -4.53 -13.76 -4.68
N GLY A 26 -3.99 -12.88 -5.52
CA GLY A 26 -3.80 -13.12 -6.96
C GLY A 26 -2.82 -12.12 -7.59
N GLY A 27 -2.53 -12.29 -8.88
CA GLY A 27 -1.55 -11.49 -9.64
C GLY A 27 -0.39 -12.34 -10.19
N SER A 28 0.44 -11.74 -11.06
CA SER A 28 1.55 -12.43 -11.73
C SER A 28 2.94 -12.06 -11.20
N SER A 29 3.02 -11.16 -10.21
CA SER A 29 4.30 -10.75 -9.61
C SER A 29 4.88 -11.87 -8.75
N GLN A 30 6.14 -12.22 -9.00
CA GLN A 30 6.85 -13.30 -8.30
C GLN A 30 7.91 -12.79 -7.31
N LYS A 31 7.98 -11.48 -7.06
CA LYS A 31 8.98 -10.87 -6.17
C LYS A 31 8.82 -11.29 -4.69
N LEU A 32 7.63 -11.73 -4.32
CA LEU A 32 7.27 -12.23 -3.00
C LEU A 32 6.30 -13.40 -3.18
N ASN A 33 6.31 -14.35 -2.25
CA ASN A 33 5.28 -15.39 -2.21
C ASN A 33 3.99 -14.81 -1.60
N VAL A 34 3.11 -14.29 -2.47
CA VAL A 34 1.87 -13.65 -2.03
C VAL A 34 0.93 -14.60 -1.28
N ASN A 35 1.07 -15.92 -1.47
CA ASN A 35 0.23 -16.90 -0.77
C ASN A 35 0.44 -16.88 0.74
N ASP A 36 1.62 -16.44 1.21
CA ASP A 36 1.94 -16.30 2.62
C ASP A 36 1.11 -15.18 3.30
N LEU A 37 0.45 -14.33 2.50
CA LEU A 37 -0.45 -13.30 3.01
C LEU A 37 -1.85 -13.84 3.32
N ASN A 38 -2.22 -15.05 2.88
CA ASN A 38 -3.52 -15.62 3.20
C ASN A 38 -3.66 -15.84 4.72
N ALA A 39 -4.85 -15.62 5.24
CA ALA A 39 -5.18 -15.65 6.66
C ALA A 39 -4.43 -14.62 7.54
N LEU A 40 -3.56 -13.78 6.98
CA LEU A 40 -3.00 -12.63 7.69
C LEU A 40 -3.99 -11.47 7.71
N ARG A 41 -3.87 -10.62 8.73
CA ARG A 41 -4.67 -9.41 8.90
C ARG A 41 -3.93 -8.19 8.37
N LEU A 42 -4.60 -7.35 7.58
CA LEU A 42 -4.05 -6.06 7.19
C LEU A 42 -4.01 -5.15 8.41
N GLN A 43 -2.80 -4.88 8.93
CA GLN A 43 -2.65 -4.14 10.18
C GLN A 43 -2.74 -2.63 10.00
N ASP A 44 -2.13 -2.12 8.93
CA ASP A 44 -2.06 -0.68 8.66
C ASP A 44 -1.96 -0.41 7.16
N SER A 45 -2.29 0.82 6.77
CA SER A 45 -2.13 1.33 5.41
C SER A 45 -1.57 2.75 5.54
N GLN A 46 -0.30 2.93 5.18
CA GLN A 46 0.39 4.21 5.28
C GLN A 46 0.80 4.72 3.90
N VAL A 47 0.76 6.04 3.72
CA VAL A 47 1.30 6.72 2.56
C VAL A 47 2.34 7.73 3.03
N SER A 48 3.52 7.68 2.42
CA SER A 48 4.54 8.71 2.56
C SER A 48 4.79 9.32 1.20
N CYS A 49 4.72 10.66 1.10
CA CYS A 49 5.41 11.37 0.04
C CYS A 49 6.86 11.51 0.50
N ALA A 50 7.80 10.85 -0.18
CA ALA A 50 9.21 11.12 0.08
C ALA A 50 9.47 12.58 -0.33
N THR A 51 9.42 13.50 0.63
CA THR A 51 10.10 14.77 0.50
C THR A 51 11.57 14.41 0.47
N VAL A 52 12.23 14.63 -0.67
CA VAL A 52 13.69 14.57 -0.72
C VAL A 52 14.16 15.68 0.20
N GLU A 53 14.55 15.33 1.42
CA GLU A 53 15.23 16.25 2.33
C GLU A 53 16.58 16.53 1.68
N PHE A 54 16.66 17.60 0.90
CA PHE A 54 17.93 18.19 0.51
C PHE A 54 18.53 18.80 1.78
N THR A 55 19.21 17.97 2.57
CA THR A 55 20.17 18.47 3.54
C THR A 55 21.38 18.90 2.72
N ASP A 56 21.43 20.18 2.36
CA ASP A 56 22.63 20.80 1.78
C ASP A 56 23.81 20.68 2.77
N PRO A 57 25.05 20.54 2.26
CA PRO A 57 26.23 20.08 2.99
C PRO A 57 26.75 21.02 4.09
#